data_AF-A0A6A5HLI1-F1
#
_entry.id   AF-A0A6A5HLI1-F1
#
_cell.length_a   1.000
_cell.length_b   1.000
_cell.length_c   1.000
_cell.angle_alpha   90.00
_cell.angle_beta   90.00
_cell.angle_gamma   90.00
#
_symmetry.space_group_name_H-M   'P 1'
#
loop_
_entity.id
_entity.type
_entity.pdbx_description
1 polymer ?
#
loop_
_entity_poly.entity_id
_entity_poly.type
_entity_poly.pdbx_seq_one_letter_code
_entity_poly.pdbx_strand_id
1 'polypeptide(L)'
;MPTFLECPHCQRLYSRHSLVIHEKNCVEAMHKILEQEKLKMMQQNQKRGRSKSGRRKKIRPAAEVVVERPRTKSLSRYNHENNGFRICFVCGEQYDDQVIEEHKEKCYVDWSDLAKPLTIRFHIHQPKTLNTPSIDGTIDVARENMRAVQSAHNCQIVRCRFCNARISIQHAMGHQCVRFEPTIEFYC
;
A
#
# COMPACT_ATOMS: atom_id res chain seq x y z
N MET A 1 -26.25 38.42 -29.43
CA MET A 1 -25.87 37.00 -29.53
C MET A 1 -24.46 36.85 -29.00
N PRO A 2 -24.21 36.09 -27.92
CA PRO A 2 -22.84 35.89 -27.42
C PRO A 2 -22.02 35.11 -28.44
N THR A 3 -20.92 35.69 -28.90
CA THR A 3 -19.98 35.07 -29.86
C THR A 3 -19.02 34.15 -29.12
N PHE A 4 -19.14 32.84 -29.32
CA PHE A 4 -18.19 31.85 -28.82
C PHE A 4 -17.16 31.52 -29.90
N LEU A 5 -15.89 31.39 -29.49
CA LEU A 5 -14.77 31.01 -30.34
C LEU A 5 -14.24 29.64 -29.88
N GLU A 6 -13.78 28.83 -30.83
CA GLU A 6 -13.17 27.53 -30.56
C GLU A 6 -11.68 27.64 -30.26
N CYS A 7 -11.19 26.82 -29.34
CA CYS A 7 -9.76 26.70 -29.05
C CYS A 7 -9.06 25.84 -30.13
N PRO A 8 -7.99 26.31 -30.80
CA PRO A 8 -7.27 25.53 -31.83
C PRO A 8 -6.65 24.22 -31.33
N HIS A 9 -6.41 24.10 -30.02
CA HIS A 9 -5.68 22.98 -29.41
C HIS A 9 -6.58 21.91 -28.80
N CYS A 10 -7.76 22.29 -28.29
CA CYS A 10 -8.70 21.36 -27.64
C CYS A 10 -10.12 21.40 -28.23
N GLN A 11 -10.36 22.23 -29.25
CA GLN A 11 -11.62 22.38 -30.00
C GLN A 11 -12.85 22.69 -29.14
N ARG A 12 -12.64 23.19 -27.92
CA ARG A 12 -13.71 23.56 -26.99
C ARG A 12 -14.11 25.03 -27.17
N LEU A 13 -15.40 25.32 -26.99
CA LEU A 13 -15.98 26.65 -27.15
C LEU A 13 -15.75 27.51 -25.91
N TYR A 14 -15.26 28.73 -26.11
CA TYR A 14 -14.99 29.71 -25.07
C TYR A 14 -15.54 31.09 -25.43
N SER A 15 -15.82 31.91 -24.42
CA SER A 15 -16.04 33.34 -24.62
C SER A 15 -14.74 34.01 -25.06
N ARG A 16 -14.82 35.15 -25.76
CA ARG A 16 -13.64 35.91 -26.22
C ARG A 16 -12.65 36.23 -25.09
N HIS A 17 -13.14 36.51 -23.88
CA HIS A 17 -12.29 36.82 -22.72
C HIS A 17 -11.69 35.56 -22.07
N SER A 18 -12.43 34.45 -22.08
CA SER A 18 -11.98 33.19 -21.48
C SER A 18 -10.98 32.44 -22.37
N LEU A 19 -11.05 32.63 -23.70
CA LEU A 19 -10.18 31.96 -24.66
C LEU A 19 -8.70 32.29 -24.41
N VAL A 20 -8.37 33.57 -24.17
CA VAL A 20 -6.98 34.03 -23.96
C VAL A 20 -6.32 33.40 -22.73
N ILE A 21 -7.11 33.18 -21.68
CA ILE A 21 -6.63 32.55 -20.44
C ILE A 21 -6.51 31.03 -20.64
N HIS A 22 -7.51 30.44 -21.31
CA HIS A 22 -7.54 29.01 -21.57
C HIS A 22 -6.42 28.56 -22.51
N GLU A 23 -6.14 29.32 -23.58
CA GLU A 23 -5.16 28.97 -24.61
C GLU A 23 -3.77 28.72 -24.01
N LYS A 24 -3.30 29.62 -23.14
CA LYS A 24 -1.99 29.49 -22.46
C LYS A 24 -1.92 28.21 -21.62
N ASN A 25 -2.96 27.97 -20.82
CA ASN A 25 -3.03 26.79 -19.96
C ASN A 25 -3.19 25.50 -20.77
N CYS A 26 -3.87 25.56 -21.92
CA CYS A 26 -4.07 24.43 -22.81
C CYS A 26 -2.75 23.99 -23.46
N VAL A 27 -1.94 24.94 -23.94
CA VAL A 27 -0.62 24.65 -24.53
C VAL A 27 0.33 24.06 -23.49
N GLU A 28 0.35 24.64 -22.27
CA GLU A 28 1.21 24.13 -21.19
C GLU A 28 0.80 22.71 -20.75
N ALA A 29 -0.51 22.43 -20.68
CA ALA A 29 -1.02 21.09 -20.40
C ALA A 29 -0.62 20.08 -21.48
N MET A 30 -0.71 20.45 -22.77
CA MET A 30 -0.28 19.60 -23.88
C MET A 30 1.23 19.30 -23.83
N HIS A 31 2.06 20.28 -23.48
CA HIS A 31 3.50 20.07 -23.35
C HIS A 31 3.84 19.12 -22.20
N LYS A 32 3.14 19.22 -21.07
CA LYS A 32 3.30 18.30 -19.92
C LYS A 32 2.92 16.86 -20.27
N ILE A 33 1.88 16.66 -21.08
CA ILE A 33 1.47 15.32 -21.54
C ILE A 33 2.59 14.70 -22.41
N LEU A 34 3.12 15.46 -23.37
CA LEU A 34 4.22 15.02 -24.24
C LEU A 34 5.49 14.69 -23.44
N GLU A 35 5.83 15.51 -22.45
CA GLU A 35 6.98 15.27 -21.58
C GLU A 35 6.81 14.01 -20.71
N GLN A 36 5.60 13.79 -20.17
CA GLN A 36 5.27 12.56 -19.46
C GLN A 36 5.35 11.32 -20.35
N GLU A 37 4.91 11.40 -21.61
CA GLU A 37 5.04 10.30 -22.57
C GLU A 37 6.51 10.01 -22.90
N LYS A 38 7.33 11.05 -23.08
CA LYS A 38 8.78 10.92 -23.32
C LYS A 38 9.48 10.22 -22.15
N LEU A 39 9.13 10.59 -20.90
CA LEU A 39 9.64 9.95 -19.69
C LEU A 39 9.22 8.48 -19.59
N LYS A 40 7.95 8.16 -19.92
CA LYS A 40 7.45 6.78 -19.96
C LYS A 40 8.19 5.94 -21.01
N MET A 41 8.43 6.48 -22.20
CA MET A 41 9.19 5.80 -23.26
C MET A 41 10.65 5.54 -22.87
N MET A 42 11.33 6.52 -22.21
CA MET A 42 12.69 6.33 -21.70
C MET A 42 12.77 5.21 -20.65
N GLN A 43 11.82 5.14 -19.72
CA GLN A 43 11.76 4.06 -18.71
C GLN A 43 11.47 2.69 -19.33
N GLN A 44 10.67 2.63 -20.40
CA GLN A 44 10.36 1.38 -21.09
C GLN A 44 11.57 0.84 -21.90
N ASN A 45 12.37 1.74 -22.50
CA ASN A 45 13.59 1.36 -23.21
C ASN A 45 14.70 0.85 -22.26
N GLN A 46 14.82 1.41 -21.06
CA GLN A 46 15.74 0.88 -20.03
C GLN A 46 15.39 -0.56 -19.59
N LYS A 47 14.10 -0.95 -19.62
CA LYS A 47 13.66 -2.32 -19.32
C LYS A 47 13.88 -3.28 -20.49
N ARG A 48 13.85 -2.81 -21.73
CA ARG A 48 14.02 -3.64 -22.95
C ARG A 48 15.48 -3.88 -23.36
N GLY A 49 16.43 -3.07 -22.89
CA GLY A 49 17.87 -3.23 -23.15
C GLY A 49 18.56 -4.40 -22.44
N ARG A 50 17.87 -5.16 -21.59
CA ARG A 50 18.45 -6.29 -20.84
C ARG A 50 17.86 -7.62 -21.28
N SER A 51 18.08 -8.00 -22.54
CA SER A 51 17.77 -9.36 -23.01
C SER A 51 18.67 -9.80 -24.16
N LYS A 52 19.29 -10.98 -23.95
CA LYS A 52 20.09 -11.83 -24.85
C LYS A 52 21.60 -11.55 -24.93
N SER A 53 22.35 -12.28 -24.10
CA SER A 53 23.58 -12.93 -24.55
C SER A 53 23.61 -14.38 -24.08
N GLY A 54 23.67 -15.27 -25.07
CA GLY A 54 24.15 -16.66 -25.06
C GLY A 54 24.09 -17.49 -23.78
N ARG A 55 23.17 -18.46 -23.77
CA ARG A 55 23.25 -19.69 -22.95
C ARG A 55 24.48 -20.50 -23.38
N ARG A 56 25.63 -20.30 -22.73
CA ARG A 56 26.75 -21.27 -22.76
C ARG A 56 26.66 -22.14 -21.51
N LYS A 57 26.31 -23.42 -21.67
CA LYS A 57 26.53 -24.45 -20.64
C LYS A 57 28.04 -24.54 -20.40
N LYS A 58 28.52 -24.12 -19.24
CA LYS A 58 29.86 -24.49 -18.75
C LYS A 58 29.70 -25.61 -17.72
N ILE A 59 30.40 -26.69 -18.00
CA ILE A 59 30.58 -27.87 -17.15
C ILE A 59 31.28 -27.40 -15.86
N ARG A 60 30.75 -27.79 -14.70
CA ARG A 60 31.33 -27.50 -13.39
C ARG A 60 32.44 -28.51 -13.09
N PRO A 61 33.65 -28.12 -12.66
CA PRO A 61 34.43 -28.93 -11.75
C PRO A 61 34.01 -28.60 -10.30
N ALA A 62 33.87 -29.64 -9.49
CA ALA A 62 33.60 -29.56 -8.07
C ALA A 62 34.85 -29.09 -7.32
N ALA A 63 34.82 -27.86 -6.80
CA ALA A 63 35.65 -27.38 -5.71
C ALA A 63 34.96 -26.15 -5.12
N GLU A 64 34.29 -26.32 -3.98
CA GLU A 64 33.68 -25.23 -3.23
C GLU A 64 34.77 -24.33 -2.66
N VAL A 65 34.89 -23.14 -3.23
CA VAL A 65 35.45 -21.98 -2.54
C VAL A 65 34.33 -20.97 -2.50
N VAL A 66 33.68 -20.85 -1.34
CA VAL A 66 32.68 -19.81 -1.07
C VAL A 66 33.41 -18.47 -1.02
N VAL A 67 33.66 -17.89 -2.18
CA VAL A 67 33.99 -16.47 -2.26
C VAL A 67 32.66 -15.77 -2.08
N GLU A 68 32.37 -15.34 -0.85
CA GLU A 68 31.25 -14.44 -0.56
C GLU A 68 31.32 -13.28 -1.54
N ARG A 69 30.36 -13.27 -2.47
CA ARG A 69 30.20 -12.15 -3.38
C ARG A 69 30.01 -10.91 -2.51
N PRO A 70 30.83 -9.85 -2.65
CA PRO A 70 30.74 -8.70 -1.78
C PRO A 70 29.30 -8.20 -1.82
N ARG A 71 28.67 -8.21 -0.63
CA ARG A 71 27.31 -7.75 -0.39
C ARG A 71 27.21 -6.39 -1.06
N THR A 72 26.49 -6.28 -2.17
CA THR A 72 26.06 -4.98 -2.68
C THR A 72 25.04 -4.50 -1.67
N LYS A 73 25.52 -3.98 -0.54
CA LYS A 73 24.73 -3.18 0.39
C LYS A 73 24.30 -2.01 -0.45
N SER A 74 23.07 -2.08 -0.97
CA SER A 74 22.38 -0.90 -1.43
C SER A 74 22.51 0.12 -0.30
N LEU A 75 23.19 1.22 -0.61
CA LEU A 75 23.37 2.36 0.28
C LEU A 75 22.03 3.07 0.54
N SER A 76 20.88 2.39 0.40
CA SER A 76 19.59 2.91 0.78
C SER A 76 19.51 2.86 2.30
N ARG A 77 20.20 3.84 2.89
CA ARG A 77 20.10 4.30 4.26
C ARG A 77 20.30 3.18 5.25
N TYR A 78 21.54 3.05 5.71
CA TYR A 78 21.80 2.50 7.04
C TYR A 78 20.98 3.35 8.01
N ASN A 79 19.75 2.92 8.27
CA ASN A 79 18.75 3.68 9.00
C ASN A 79 19.05 3.46 10.48
N HIS A 80 20.12 4.12 10.95
CA HIS A 80 20.54 4.12 12.35
C HIS A 80 19.46 4.69 13.28
N GLU A 81 18.39 5.26 12.73
CA GLU A 81 17.24 5.80 13.45
C GLU A 81 16.19 4.74 13.85
N ASN A 82 16.20 3.55 13.23
CA ASN A 82 15.41 2.43 13.76
C ASN A 82 16.27 1.71 14.79
N ASN A 83 16.09 2.12 16.04
CA ASN A 83 16.80 1.71 17.24
C ASN A 83 16.59 0.23 17.63
N GLY A 84 16.54 -0.70 16.66
CA GLY A 84 16.26 -2.12 16.88
C GLY A 84 14.81 -2.46 17.23
N PHE A 85 13.92 -1.46 17.33
CA PHE A 85 12.53 -1.72 17.68
C PHE A 85 11.77 -2.38 16.53
N ARG A 86 10.87 -3.30 16.91
CA ARG A 86 9.91 -3.96 16.03
C ARG A 86 8.50 -3.55 16.40
N ILE A 87 7.64 -3.48 15.41
CA ILE A 87 6.23 -3.18 15.63
C ILE A 87 5.41 -4.47 15.59
N CYS A 88 4.46 -4.61 16.52
CA CYS A 88 3.51 -5.71 16.51
C CYS A 88 2.50 -5.53 15.37
N PHE A 89 2.27 -6.59 14.59
CA PHE A 89 1.39 -6.55 13.42
C PHE A 89 -0.11 -6.61 13.75
N VAL A 90 -0.46 -6.77 15.04
CA VAL A 90 -1.83 -6.84 15.56
C VAL A 90 -2.19 -5.53 16.28
N CYS A 91 -1.44 -5.12 17.30
CA CYS A 91 -1.72 -3.92 18.09
C CYS A 91 -1.03 -2.65 17.58
N GLY A 92 0.08 -2.77 16.85
CA GLY A 92 0.82 -1.61 16.32
C GLY A 92 1.79 -0.95 17.29
N GLU A 93 1.98 -1.50 18.49
CA GLU A 93 2.93 -0.99 19.47
C GLU A 93 4.37 -1.41 19.17
N GLN A 94 5.33 -0.61 19.67
CA GLN A 94 6.76 -0.79 19.50
C GLN A 94 7.32 -1.63 20.66
N TYR A 95 8.12 -2.64 20.34
CA TYR A 95 8.78 -3.52 21.29
C TYR A 95 10.23 -3.77 20.88
N ASP A 96 11.04 -4.19 21.84
CA ASP A 96 12.39 -4.68 21.58
C ASP A 96 12.36 -5.99 20.78
N ASP A 97 13.42 -6.22 19.99
CA ASP A 97 13.60 -7.46 19.20
C ASP A 97 13.49 -8.74 20.05
N GLN A 98 13.89 -8.70 21.32
CA GLN A 98 13.82 -9.87 22.22
C GLN A 98 12.40 -10.16 22.73
N VAL A 99 11.61 -9.11 22.97
CA VAL A 99 10.28 -9.23 23.61
C VAL A 99 9.17 -9.38 22.58
N ILE A 100 9.39 -8.86 21.36
CA ILE A 100 8.37 -8.83 20.32
C ILE A 100 7.87 -10.22 19.92
N GLU A 101 8.70 -11.25 19.94
CA GLU A 101 8.30 -12.60 19.52
C GLU A 101 7.26 -13.19 20.47
N GLU A 102 7.51 -13.14 21.78
CA GLU A 102 6.55 -13.56 22.80
C GLU A 102 5.28 -12.70 22.79
N HIS A 103 5.45 -11.38 22.60
CA HIS A 103 4.31 -10.46 22.51
C HIS A 103 3.40 -10.79 21.32
N LYS A 104 3.97 -11.08 20.14
CA LYS A 104 3.21 -11.39 18.92
C LYS A 104 2.29 -12.60 19.11
N GLU A 105 2.79 -13.64 19.77
CA GLU A 105 2.01 -14.86 20.02
C GLU A 105 0.84 -14.58 20.97
N LYS A 106 1.12 -13.95 22.12
CA LYS A 106 0.10 -13.59 23.11
C LYS A 106 -0.95 -12.64 22.52
N CYS A 107 -0.50 -11.57 21.86
CA CYS A 107 -1.37 -10.58 21.24
C CYS A 107 -2.25 -11.19 20.14
N TYR A 108 -1.73 -12.16 19.38
CA TYR A 108 -2.53 -12.86 18.37
C TYR A 108 -3.64 -13.72 18.99
N VAL A 109 -3.35 -14.41 20.11
CA VAL A 109 -4.34 -15.20 20.84
C VAL A 109 -5.46 -14.30 21.35
N ASP A 110 -5.11 -13.22 22.05
CA ASP A 110 -6.08 -12.26 22.60
C ASP A 110 -6.95 -11.64 21.50
N TRP A 111 -6.32 -11.26 20.37
CA TRP A 111 -7.04 -10.73 19.21
C TRP A 111 -7.97 -11.79 18.59
N SER A 112 -7.53 -13.04 18.49
CA SER A 112 -8.32 -14.14 17.94
C SER A 112 -9.57 -14.38 18.79
N ASP A 113 -9.43 -14.40 20.11
CA ASP A 113 -10.55 -14.60 21.04
C ASP A 113 -11.55 -13.44 20.98
N LEU A 114 -11.08 -12.20 20.83
CA LEU A 114 -11.94 -11.04 20.59
C LEU A 114 -12.64 -11.10 19.21
N ALA A 115 -11.93 -11.56 18.17
CA ALA A 115 -12.43 -11.57 16.80
C ALA A 115 -13.46 -12.67 16.52
N LYS A 116 -13.29 -13.87 17.11
CA LYS A 116 -14.18 -15.04 16.92
C LYS A 116 -15.68 -14.71 16.98
N PRO A 117 -16.21 -14.12 18.08
CA PRO A 117 -17.64 -13.81 18.16
C PRO A 117 -18.09 -12.72 17.17
N LEU A 118 -17.19 -11.80 16.81
CA LEU A 118 -17.46 -10.69 15.91
C LEU A 118 -17.58 -11.13 14.45
N THR A 119 -16.96 -12.25 14.05
CA THR A 119 -16.98 -12.75 12.67
C THR A 119 -18.39 -13.03 12.12
N ILE A 120 -19.42 -13.18 12.97
CA ILE A 120 -20.80 -13.44 12.54
C ILE A 120 -21.42 -12.18 11.91
N ARG A 121 -21.23 -11.02 12.53
CA ARG A 121 -21.85 -9.74 12.11
C ARG A 121 -20.88 -8.83 11.34
N PHE A 122 -19.58 -9.04 11.48
CA PHE A 122 -18.56 -8.18 10.91
C PHE A 122 -17.64 -8.93 9.94
N HIS A 123 -17.11 -8.19 8.97
CA HIS A 123 -15.94 -8.60 8.19
C HIS A 123 -14.69 -8.08 8.88
N ILE A 124 -13.78 -8.99 9.21
CA ILE A 124 -12.57 -8.72 10.00
C ILE A 124 -11.35 -9.05 9.14
N HIS A 125 -10.37 -8.16 9.14
CA HIS A 125 -9.09 -8.43 8.50
C HIS A 125 -8.22 -9.30 9.40
N GLN A 126 -7.83 -10.47 8.90
CA GLN A 126 -6.89 -11.34 9.60
C GLN A 126 -5.48 -10.73 9.59
N PRO A 127 -4.78 -10.74 10.73
CA PRO A 127 -3.42 -10.27 10.82
C PRO A 127 -2.51 -11.26 10.06
N LYS A 128 -1.72 -10.76 9.11
CA LYS A 128 -0.85 -11.59 8.26
C LYS A 128 0.59 -11.13 8.41
N THR A 129 1.46 -12.06 8.80
CA THR A 129 2.90 -11.84 8.78
C THR A 129 3.40 -12.03 7.35
N LEU A 130 3.66 -10.92 6.65
CA LEU A 130 4.26 -10.96 5.32
C LEU A 130 5.77 -10.83 5.45
N ASN A 131 6.46 -11.97 5.61
CA ASN A 131 7.91 -12.02 5.45
C ASN A 131 8.21 -11.93 3.95
N THR A 132 8.51 -10.73 3.45
CA THR A 132 8.91 -10.55 2.04
C THR A 132 10.41 -10.36 2.03
N PRO A 133 11.19 -11.41 1.74
CA PRO A 133 12.61 -11.24 1.54
C PRO A 133 12.81 -10.23 0.41
N SER A 134 13.71 -9.27 0.61
CA SER A 134 14.13 -8.42 -0.51
C SER A 134 14.71 -9.32 -1.61
N ILE A 135 14.76 -8.84 -2.86
CA ILE A 135 15.28 -9.61 -4.01
C ILE A 135 16.69 -10.16 -3.74
N ASP A 136 17.44 -9.50 -2.86
CA ASP A 136 18.79 -9.86 -2.42
C ASP A 136 18.84 -10.72 -1.13
N GLY A 137 17.69 -11.21 -0.66
CA GLY A 137 17.57 -11.98 0.59
C GLY A 137 17.74 -11.16 1.88
N THR A 138 17.96 -9.84 1.77
CA THR A 138 18.12 -8.97 2.93
C THR A 138 16.78 -8.61 3.56
N ILE A 139 16.70 -8.72 4.89
CA ILE A 139 15.57 -8.25 5.68
C ILE A 139 15.73 -6.75 5.95
N ASP A 140 14.74 -5.96 5.54
CA ASP A 140 14.69 -4.52 5.76
C ASP A 140 13.73 -4.23 6.92
N VAL A 141 14.29 -4.00 8.11
CA VAL A 141 13.54 -3.80 9.37
C VAL A 141 12.55 -2.64 9.26
N ALA A 142 12.93 -1.55 8.60
CA ALA A 142 12.05 -0.40 8.42
C ALA A 142 10.83 -0.76 7.57
N ARG A 143 11.04 -1.54 6.51
CA ARG A 143 9.94 -2.04 5.66
C ARG A 143 9.02 -2.99 6.41
N GLU A 144 9.58 -3.86 7.25
CA GLU A 144 8.78 -4.76 8.09
C GLU A 144 7.93 -3.98 9.10
N ASN A 145 8.52 -2.98 9.77
CA ASN A 145 7.80 -2.12 10.72
C ASN A 145 6.65 -1.36 10.04
N MET A 146 6.90 -0.75 8.87
CA MET A 146 5.85 -0.08 8.09
C MET A 146 4.67 -1.00 7.75
N ARG A 147 4.96 -2.26 7.42
CA ARG A 147 3.92 -3.26 7.11
C ARG A 147 3.18 -3.72 8.35
N ALA A 148 3.89 -3.88 9.47
CA ALA A 148 3.28 -4.20 10.75
C ALA A 148 2.28 -3.12 11.17
N VAL A 149 2.62 -1.82 11.03
CA VAL A 149 1.71 -0.69 11.28
C VAL A 149 0.46 -0.79 10.40
N GLN A 150 0.64 -1.03 9.09
CA GLN A 150 -0.49 -1.15 8.17
C GLN A 150 -1.40 -2.35 8.51
N SER A 151 -0.80 -3.48 8.89
CA SER A 151 -1.53 -4.67 9.34
C SER A 151 -2.33 -4.37 10.60
N ALA A 152 -1.67 -3.78 11.61
CA ALA A 152 -2.29 -3.44 12.89
C ALA A 152 -3.50 -2.51 12.71
N HIS A 153 -3.35 -1.44 11.91
CA HIS A 153 -4.45 -0.55 11.58
C HIS A 153 -5.64 -1.28 10.95
N ASN A 154 -5.39 -2.24 10.05
CA ASN A 154 -6.45 -3.01 9.41
C ASN A 154 -7.12 -3.99 10.38
N CYS A 155 -6.36 -4.57 11.33
CA CYS A 155 -6.88 -5.50 12.33
C CYS A 155 -7.69 -4.82 13.44
N GLN A 156 -7.43 -3.54 13.70
CA GLN A 156 -8.19 -2.72 14.63
C GLN A 156 -9.54 -2.26 14.06
N ILE A 157 -9.76 -2.36 12.75
CA ILE A 157 -10.98 -1.89 12.10
C ILE A 157 -11.78 -3.07 11.55
N VAL A 158 -13.04 -3.16 11.96
CA VAL A 158 -14.00 -4.13 11.44
C VAL A 158 -15.06 -3.43 10.59
N ARG A 159 -15.60 -4.14 9.60
CA ARG A 159 -16.68 -3.63 8.74
C ARG A 159 -17.98 -4.36 9.03
N CYS A 160 -19.05 -3.64 9.36
CA CYS A 160 -20.36 -4.24 9.57
C CYS A 160 -20.91 -4.81 8.26
N ARG A 161 -21.44 -6.05 8.27
CA ARG A 161 -22.02 -6.69 7.07
C ARG A 161 -23.32 -6.03 6.62
N PHE A 162 -24.04 -5.37 7.53
CA PHE A 162 -25.38 -4.84 7.27
C PHE A 162 -25.37 -3.36 6.88
N CYS A 163 -24.62 -2.53 7.61
CA CYS A 163 -24.57 -1.09 7.37
C CYS A 163 -23.26 -0.63 6.71
N ASN A 164 -22.29 -1.52 6.49
CA ASN A 164 -20.96 -1.22 5.94
C ASN A 164 -20.13 -0.19 6.74
N ALA A 165 -20.56 0.18 7.95
CA ALA A 165 -19.79 1.07 8.82
C ALA A 165 -18.44 0.43 9.20
N ARG A 166 -17.39 1.26 9.23
CA ARG A 166 -16.08 0.91 9.75
C ARG A 166 -16.02 1.30 11.22
N ILE A 167 -15.69 0.34 12.08
CA ILE A 167 -15.78 0.48 13.54
C ILE A 167 -14.51 -0.11 14.14
N SER A 168 -14.05 0.44 15.26
CA SER A 168 -12.98 -0.20 16.04
C SER A 168 -13.43 -1.57 16.53
N ILE A 169 -12.52 -2.54 16.54
CA ILE A 169 -12.79 -3.91 17.04
C ILE A 169 -13.30 -3.91 18.49
N GLN A 170 -12.83 -2.98 19.33
CA GLN A 170 -13.27 -2.82 20.72
C GLN A 170 -14.73 -2.32 20.82
N HIS A 171 -15.14 -1.44 19.92
CA HIS A 171 -16.50 -0.86 19.91
C HIS A 171 -17.49 -1.65 19.04
N ALA A 172 -17.03 -2.74 18.40
CA ALA A 172 -17.86 -3.53 17.49
C ALA A 172 -19.03 -4.21 18.21
N MET A 173 -18.86 -4.62 19.47
CA MET A 173 -19.91 -5.27 20.25
C MET A 173 -21.12 -4.36 20.52
N GLY A 174 -20.88 -3.06 20.73
CA GLY A 174 -21.94 -2.07 21.00
C GLY A 174 -22.56 -1.46 19.74
N HIS A 175 -22.17 -1.90 18.54
CA HIS A 175 -22.68 -1.32 17.30
C HIS A 175 -24.12 -1.76 16.98
N GLN A 176 -25.02 -0.78 16.95
CA GLN A 176 -26.38 -0.91 16.44
C GLN A 176 -26.46 -0.46 14.97
N CYS A 177 -27.09 -1.29 14.13
CA CYS A 177 -27.22 -1.03 12.71
C CYS A 177 -28.36 -0.04 12.44
N VAL A 178 -28.04 1.21 12.12
CA VAL A 178 -29.04 2.26 11.81
C VAL A 178 -29.95 1.92 10.61
N ARG A 179 -29.55 0.97 9.75
CA ARG A 179 -30.27 0.60 8.52
C ARG A 179 -31.28 -0.54 8.73
N PHE A 180 -31.39 -1.12 9.93
CA PHE A 180 -32.22 -2.31 10.19
C PHE A 180 -33.26 -2.11 11.29
N GLU A 181 -33.68 -0.87 11.53
CA GLU A 181 -34.90 -0.58 12.29
C GLU A 181 -35.92 0.04 11.32
N PRO A 182 -36.74 -0.76 10.59
CA PRO A 182 -37.98 -0.21 10.11
C PRO A 182 -38.76 0.22 11.36
N THR A 183 -39.11 1.49 11.46
CA THR A 183 -40.08 1.97 12.44
C THR A 183 -41.36 1.18 12.19
N ILE A 184 -41.60 0.14 12.99
CA ILE A 184 -42.87 -0.58 12.98
C ILE A 184 -43.86 0.37 13.64
N GLU A 185 -44.43 1.26 12.84
CA GLU A 185 -45.58 2.05 13.25
C GLU A 185 -46.76 1.08 13.32
N PHE A 186 -47.13 0.69 14.54
CA PHE A 186 -48.41 0.06 14.80
C PHE A 186 -49.48 1.12 14.58
N TYR A 187 -50.13 1.12 13.43
CA TYR A 187 -51.36 1.86 13.23
C TYR A 187 -52.43 1.15 14.07
N CYS A 188 -52.83 1.80 15.18
CA CYS A 188 -54.00 1.43 15.97
C CYS A 188 -55.29 1.83 15.26
#